data_AF-A0A507SH54-F1
#
_entry.id   AF-A0A507SH54-F1
#
_cell.length_a   1.000
_cell.length_b   1.000
_cell.length_c   1.000
_cell.angle_alpha   90.00
_cell.angle_beta   90.00
_cell.angle_gamma   90.00
#
_symmetry.space_group_name_H-M   'P 1'
#
loop_
_entity.id
_entity.type
_entity.pdbx_description
1 polymer ?
#
loop_
_entity_poly.entity_id
_entity_poly.type
_entity_poly.pdbx_seq_one_letter_code
_entity_poly.pdbx_strand_id
1 'polypeptide(L)'
;IEDADRFGLSQLYQLRGRVGRSSRIGYAYFLHATNRVLNEVAEERLQAIKEFTELGSGFKIAMRDLNIRGAGNLLGKQQHGFIDSVGFDLYSQMLEEAVNEKRGIKEETPVPELELDLKLDAYLPAEYIRNEQAKIEIYKKLRAT
;
A
#
# COMPACT_ATOMS: atom_id res chain seq x y z
N ILE A 1 3.96 -17.82 -15.42
CA ILE A 1 3.36 -18.79 -14.49
C ILE A 1 1.96 -19.05 -15.01
N GLU A 2 1.69 -20.28 -15.43
CA GLU A 2 0.35 -20.71 -15.85
C GLU A 2 -0.49 -21.12 -14.63
N ASP A 3 -1.82 -21.02 -14.75
CA ASP A 3 -2.78 -21.29 -13.68
C ASP A 3 -2.44 -20.60 -12.34
N ALA A 4 -2.05 -19.32 -12.41
CA ALA A 4 -1.61 -18.55 -11.25
C ALA A 4 -2.69 -18.44 -10.15
N ASP A 5 -3.96 -18.55 -10.51
CA ASP A 5 -5.12 -18.55 -9.60
C ASP A 5 -5.10 -19.72 -8.60
N ARG A 6 -4.37 -20.80 -8.91
CA ARG A 6 -4.25 -21.97 -8.04
C ARG A 6 -3.21 -21.82 -6.93
N PHE A 7 -2.37 -20.80 -7.00
CA PHE A 7 -1.31 -20.58 -6.04
C PHE A 7 -1.77 -19.68 -4.88
N GLY A 8 -1.18 -19.90 -3.70
CA GLY A 8 -1.30 -18.97 -2.59
C GLY A 8 -0.55 -17.66 -2.87
N LEU A 9 -0.99 -16.56 -2.25
CA LEU A 9 -0.37 -15.24 -2.47
C LEU A 9 1.12 -15.22 -2.09
N SER A 10 1.49 -15.91 -1.01
CA SER A 10 2.88 -16.07 -0.58
C SER A 10 3.74 -16.82 -1.61
N GLN A 11 3.19 -17.85 -2.27
CA GLN A 11 3.88 -18.60 -3.31
C GLN A 11 4.12 -17.74 -4.55
N LEU A 12 3.09 -17.00 -4.99
CA LEU A 12 3.21 -16.05 -6.11
C LEU A 12 4.28 -14.99 -5.83
N TYR A 13 4.31 -14.45 -4.62
CA TYR A 13 5.33 -13.49 -4.19
C TYR A 13 6.74 -14.08 -4.20
N GLN A 14 6.92 -15.30 -3.69
CA GLN A 14 8.22 -15.99 -3.74
C GLN A 14 8.68 -16.25 -5.17
N LEU A 15 7.79 -16.67 -6.06
CA LEU A 15 8.09 -16.88 -7.48
C LEU A 15 8.52 -15.57 -8.16
N ARG A 16 7.80 -14.47 -7.89
CA ARG A 16 8.15 -13.15 -8.39
C ARG A 16 9.53 -12.70 -7.92
N GLY A 17 9.84 -12.85 -6.62
CA GLY A 17 11.11 -12.45 -6.02
C GLY A 17 12.34 -13.28 -6.44
N ARG A 18 12.14 -14.32 -7.25
CA ARG A 18 13.22 -15.08 -7.90
C ARG A 18 13.64 -14.49 -9.25
N VAL A 19 12.90 -13.52 -9.79
CA VAL A 19 13.16 -12.87 -11.09
C VAL A 19 13.63 -11.42 -10.86
N GLY A 20 14.50 -10.90 -11.73
CA GLY A 20 14.90 -9.47 -11.68
C GLY A 20 16.00 -9.13 -10.65
N ARG A 21 16.88 -10.07 -10.31
CA ARG A 21 18.00 -9.88 -9.35
C ARG A 21 19.28 -9.28 -9.94
N SER A 22 19.24 -8.84 -11.20
CA SER A 22 20.41 -8.32 -11.93
C SER A 22 20.18 -6.86 -12.32
N SER A 23 21.15 -6.23 -12.97
CA SER A 23 21.02 -4.85 -13.48
C SER A 23 19.97 -4.68 -14.60
N ARG A 24 19.32 -5.77 -15.02
CA ARG A 24 18.27 -5.78 -16.05
C ARG A 24 16.92 -6.02 -15.41
N ILE A 25 15.91 -5.29 -15.92
CA ILE A 25 14.52 -5.44 -15.51
C ILE A 25 14.06 -6.87 -15.78
N GLY A 26 13.47 -7.50 -14.76
CA GLY A 26 12.82 -8.80 -14.87
C GLY A 26 11.31 -8.65 -14.98
N TYR A 27 10.67 -9.42 -15.86
CA TYR A 27 9.23 -9.46 -16.01
C TYR A 27 8.68 -10.80 -15.52
N ALA A 28 7.56 -10.78 -14.80
CA ALA A 28 6.85 -11.97 -14.36
C ALA A 28 5.39 -11.89 -14.82
N TYR A 29 4.97 -12.86 -15.64
CA TYR A 29 3.61 -12.96 -16.13
C TYR A 29 2.85 -14.03 -15.36
N PHE A 30 1.69 -13.66 -14.80
CA PHE A 30 0.78 -14.55 -14.09
C PHE A 30 -0.47 -14.73 -14.96
N LEU A 31 -0.71 -15.95 -15.42
CA LEU A 31 -1.76 -16.27 -16.39
C LEU A 31 -2.81 -17.16 -15.72
N HIS A 32 -4.07 -17.03 -16.15
CA HIS A 32 -5.17 -17.92 -15.76
C HIS A 32 -5.98 -18.30 -17.01
N ALA A 33 -6.73 -19.39 -16.93
CA ALA A 33 -7.57 -19.84 -18.03
C ALA A 33 -8.69 -18.84 -18.35
N THR A 34 -8.90 -18.55 -19.64
CA THR A 34 -9.85 -17.54 -20.14
C THR A 34 -11.31 -17.93 -19.91
N ASN A 35 -11.62 -19.22 -19.91
CA ASN A 35 -12.98 -19.76 -19.73
C ASN A 35 -13.28 -20.11 -18.26
N ARG A 36 -12.39 -19.75 -17.33
CA ARG A 36 -12.55 -20.08 -15.92
C ARG A 36 -13.01 -18.83 -15.18
N VAL A 37 -14.18 -18.93 -14.55
CA VAL A 37 -14.65 -17.92 -13.60
C VAL A 37 -13.74 -17.98 -12.38
N LEU A 38 -13.01 -16.90 -12.13
CA LEU A 38 -12.21 -16.76 -10.93
C LEU A 38 -13.17 -16.60 -9.74
N ASN A 39 -12.83 -17.22 -8.61
CA ASN A 39 -13.49 -16.86 -7.36
C ASN A 39 -12.92 -15.51 -6.88
N GLU A 40 -13.72 -14.78 -6.13
CA GLU A 40 -13.37 -13.46 -5.57
C GLU A 40 -12.00 -13.49 -4.85
N VAL A 41 -11.76 -14.55 -4.08
CA VAL A 41 -10.49 -14.79 -3.38
C VAL A 41 -9.28 -14.89 -4.33
N ALA A 42 -9.39 -15.60 -5.46
CA ALA A 42 -8.28 -15.69 -6.42
C ALA A 42 -8.06 -14.37 -7.17
N GLU A 43 -9.13 -13.65 -7.49
CA GLU A 43 -9.06 -12.34 -8.11
C GLU A 43 -8.35 -11.34 -7.19
N GLU A 44 -8.74 -11.26 -5.91
CA GLU A 44 -8.08 -10.42 -4.92
C GLU A 44 -6.59 -10.74 -4.75
N ARG A 45 -6.21 -12.03 -4.81
CA ARG A 45 -4.80 -12.44 -4.73
C ARG A 45 -4.00 -11.98 -5.95
N LEU A 46 -4.54 -12.18 -7.15
CA LEU A 46 -3.90 -11.76 -8.40
C LEU A 46 -3.79 -10.23 -8.49
N GLN A 47 -4.77 -9.51 -7.96
CA GLN A 47 -4.72 -8.06 -7.84
C GLN A 47 -3.67 -7.61 -6.82
N ALA A 48 -3.62 -8.23 -5.64
CA ALA A 48 -2.64 -7.91 -4.60
C ALA A 48 -1.19 -8.09 -5.08
N ILE A 49 -0.88 -9.17 -5.82
CA ILE A 49 0.48 -9.38 -6.34
C ILE A 49 0.86 -8.35 -7.43
N LYS A 50 -0.12 -7.74 -8.10
CA LYS A 50 0.07 -6.68 -9.08
C LYS A 50 0.32 -5.31 -8.42
N GLU A 51 -0.34 -5.02 -7.30
CA GLU A 51 -0.21 -3.74 -6.59
C GLU A 51 1.07 -3.66 -5.75
N PHE A 52 1.38 -4.71 -4.99
CA PHE A 52 2.51 -4.69 -4.06
C PHE A 52 3.83 -5.09 -4.74
N THR A 53 4.34 -4.26 -5.65
CA THR A 53 5.56 -4.53 -6.45
C THR A 53 6.86 -4.01 -5.83
N GLU A 54 6.78 -3.15 -4.80
CA GLU A 54 7.94 -2.51 -4.19
C GLU A 54 8.83 -3.49 -3.40
N LEU A 55 10.15 -3.27 -3.44
CA LEU A 55 11.12 -4.04 -2.65
C LEU A 55 10.81 -3.85 -1.15
N GLY A 56 10.68 -4.95 -0.38
CA GLY A 56 10.31 -4.88 1.04
C GLY A 56 8.82 -5.07 1.33
N SER A 57 7.97 -5.23 0.30
CA SER A 57 6.53 -5.46 0.44
C SER A 57 6.14 -6.82 1.06
N GLY A 58 7.08 -7.61 1.56
CA GLY A 58 6.81 -8.95 2.12
C GLY A 58 5.85 -8.92 3.30
N PHE A 59 5.96 -7.89 4.16
CA PHE A 59 5.02 -7.68 5.26
C PHE A 59 3.63 -7.29 4.74
N LYS A 60 3.54 -6.34 3.79
CA LYS A 60 2.27 -5.93 3.17
C LYS A 60 1.54 -7.11 2.51
N ILE A 61 2.28 -7.98 1.82
CA ILE A 61 1.77 -9.20 1.20
C ILE A 61 1.26 -10.21 2.25
N ALA A 62 1.99 -10.42 3.34
CA ALA A 62 1.57 -11.33 4.41
C ALA A 62 0.28 -10.84 5.08
N MET A 63 0.15 -9.53 5.31
CA MET A 63 -1.05 -8.92 5.87
C MET A 63 -2.25 -9.03 4.92
N ARG A 64 -2.06 -8.79 3.61
CA ARG A 64 -3.13 -8.99 2.62
C ARG A 64 -3.54 -10.46 2.52
N ASP A 65 -2.60 -11.40 2.57
CA ASP A 65 -2.88 -12.85 2.59
C ASP A 65 -3.65 -13.27 3.85
N LEU A 66 -3.41 -12.61 5.00
CA LEU A 66 -4.16 -12.82 6.24
C LEU A 66 -5.60 -12.29 6.12
N ASN A 67 -5.78 -11.10 5.53
CA ASN A 67 -7.08 -10.48 5.30
C ASN A 67 -7.95 -11.28 4.32
N ILE A 68 -7.39 -11.68 3.17
CA ILE A 68 -8.07 -12.53 2.18
C ILE A 68 -8.52 -13.86 2.81
N ARG A 69 -7.78 -14.37 3.80
CA ARG A 69 -8.16 -15.58 4.56
C ARG A 69 -9.20 -15.33 5.67
N GLY A 70 -9.62 -14.09 5.89
CA GLY A 70 -10.63 -13.73 6.88
C GLY A 70 -10.11 -13.64 8.32
N ALA A 71 -8.79 -13.65 8.54
CA ALA A 71 -8.20 -13.61 9.87
C ALA A 71 -8.20 -12.21 10.53
N GLY A 72 -8.84 -11.21 9.92
CA GLY A 72 -9.23 -9.95 10.59
C GLY A 72 -10.11 -10.15 11.83
N ASN A 73 -10.57 -11.37 12.09
CA ASN A 73 -11.32 -11.75 13.29
C ASN A 73 -10.45 -12.09 14.52
N LEU A 74 -9.10 -12.04 14.42
CA LEU A 74 -8.19 -12.46 15.50
C LEU A 74 -8.14 -11.48 16.70
N LEU A 75 -8.57 -10.23 16.52
CA LEU A 75 -8.50 -9.17 17.54
C LEU A 75 -9.86 -8.76 18.15
N GLY A 76 -10.99 -9.33 17.67
CA GLY A 76 -12.30 -9.06 18.26
C GLY A 76 -13.47 -9.11 17.28
N LYS A 77 -14.69 -9.15 17.83
CA LYS A 77 -15.96 -9.36 17.13
C LYS A 77 -16.16 -8.41 15.95
N GLN A 78 -16.27 -8.99 14.75
CA GLN A 78 -16.83 -8.40 13.53
C GLN A 78 -16.15 -7.11 13.03
N GLN A 79 -14.90 -7.22 12.56
CA GLN A 79 -14.25 -6.17 11.75
C GLN A 79 -13.93 -6.62 10.32
N HIS A 80 -14.69 -7.58 9.76
CA HIS A 80 -14.53 -7.97 8.36
C HIS A 80 -14.80 -6.82 7.37
N GLY A 81 -15.57 -5.80 7.77
CA GLY A 81 -15.84 -4.61 6.95
C GLY A 81 -14.99 -3.37 7.27
N PHE A 82 -14.20 -3.35 8.35
CA PHE A 82 -13.49 -2.12 8.77
C PHE A 82 -12.28 -1.82 7.87
N ILE A 83 -11.52 -2.86 7.50
CA ILE A 83 -10.39 -2.72 6.56
C ILE A 83 -10.87 -2.30 5.16
N ASP A 84 -12.03 -2.80 4.73
CA ASP A 84 -12.60 -2.48 3.42
C ASP A 84 -13.14 -1.04 3.35
N SER A 85 -13.62 -0.50 4.48
CA SER A 85 -14.15 0.87 4.58
C SER A 85 -13.09 1.97 4.75
N VAL A 86 -11.91 1.63 5.28
CA VAL A 86 -10.87 2.59 5.70
C VAL A 86 -9.63 2.52 4.78
N GLY A 87 -9.47 1.41 4.05
CA GLY A 87 -8.33 1.18 3.16
C GLY A 87 -7.13 0.55 3.89
N PHE A 88 -6.38 -0.26 3.15
CA PHE A 88 -5.21 -1.00 3.67
C PHE A 88 -4.12 -0.08 4.25
N ASP A 89 -3.92 1.09 3.63
CA ASP A 89 -2.87 2.02 4.01
C ASP A 89 -3.13 2.62 5.40
N LEU A 90 -4.36 3.09 5.65
CA LEU A 90 -4.74 3.64 6.93
C LEU A 90 -4.79 2.56 8.03
N TYR A 91 -5.20 1.33 7.70
CA TYR A 91 -5.10 0.20 8.65
C TYR A 91 -3.65 -0.10 9.05
N SER A 92 -2.71 -0.06 8.10
CA SER A 92 -1.29 -0.29 8.37
C SER A 92 -0.70 0.81 9.25
N GLN A 93 -1.08 2.07 9.01
CA GLN A 93 -0.70 3.21 9.84
C GLN A 93 -1.21 3.04 11.28
N MET A 94 -2.50 2.75 11.46
CA MET A 94 -3.08 2.54 12.80
C MET A 94 -2.43 1.37 13.56
N LEU A 95 -2.07 0.29 12.85
CA LEU A 95 -1.37 -0.84 13.46
C LEU A 95 0.05 -0.48 13.87
N GLU A 96 0.76 0.29 13.04
CA GLU A 96 2.10 0.81 13.34
C GLU A 96 2.06 1.73 14.58
N GLU A 97 1.12 2.66 14.63
CA GLU A 97 0.86 3.53 15.79
C GLU A 97 0.62 2.71 17.07
N ALA A 98 -0.27 1.71 17.02
CA ALA A 98 -0.58 0.86 18.18
C ALA A 98 0.62 0.02 18.65
N VAL A 99 1.48 -0.42 17.73
CA VAL A 99 2.72 -1.14 18.05
C VAL A 99 3.76 -0.20 18.68
N ASN A 100 3.88 1.02 18.15
CA ASN A 100 4.78 2.05 18.66
C ASN A 100 4.38 2.48 20.08
N GLU A 101 3.09 2.69 20.33
CA GLU A 101 2.54 2.98 21.65
C GLU A 101 2.91 1.88 22.65
N LYS A 102 2.71 0.60 22.28
CA LYS A 102 3.05 -0.55 23.13
C LYS A 102 4.56 -0.68 23.39
N ARG A 103 5.39 -0.24 22.45
CA ARG A 103 6.86 -0.20 22.58
C ARG A 103 7.37 1.02 23.37
N GLY A 104 6.48 1.92 23.76
CA GLY A 104 6.84 3.17 24.45
C GLY A 104 7.48 4.21 23.53
N ILE A 105 7.40 4.02 22.21
CA ILE A 105 7.79 5.02 21.22
C ILE A 105 6.61 5.99 21.16
N LYS A 106 6.73 7.14 21.83
CA LYS A 106 5.74 8.21 21.66
C LYS A 106 5.94 8.82 20.28
N GLU A 107 4.99 8.59 19.39
CA GLU A 107 4.90 9.41 18.19
C GLU A 107 4.66 10.86 18.60
N GLU A 108 5.39 11.77 17.95
CA GLU A 108 5.15 13.19 18.12
C GLU A 108 3.69 13.48 17.78
N THR A 109 3.04 14.26 18.65
CA THR A 109 1.64 14.62 18.50
C THR A 109 1.46 15.21 17.09
N PRO A 110 0.48 14.75 16.28
CA PRO A 110 0.30 15.31 14.95
C PRO A 110 0.16 16.81 15.07
N VAL A 111 0.99 17.54 14.32
CA VAL A 111 0.96 19.01 14.30
C VAL A 111 -0.47 19.40 13.95
N PRO A 112 -1.17 20.19 14.79
CA PRO A 112 -2.55 20.55 14.51
C PRO A 112 -2.62 21.21 13.12
N GLU A 113 -3.61 20.83 12.31
CA GLU A 113 -3.86 21.50 11.03
C GLU A 113 -4.14 22.97 11.31
N LEU A 114 -3.18 23.83 10.95
CA LEU A 114 -3.26 25.27 11.13
C LEU A 114 -3.80 25.90 9.85
N GLU A 115 -5.06 26.31 9.87
CA GLU A 115 -5.61 27.14 8.80
C GLU A 115 -5.14 28.60 8.99
N LEU A 116 -4.36 29.09 8.02
CA LEU A 116 -3.88 30.47 7.98
C LEU A 116 -4.68 31.26 6.93
N ASP A 117 -5.66 32.03 7.36
CA ASP A 117 -6.33 33.02 6.51
C ASP A 117 -5.52 34.33 6.50
N LEU A 118 -4.60 34.42 5.54
CA LEU A 118 -3.78 35.59 5.31
C LEU A 118 -4.24 36.29 4.03
N LYS A 119 -4.43 37.61 4.09
CA LYS A 119 -4.71 38.45 2.91
C LYS A 119 -3.45 38.70 2.08
N LEU A 120 -2.71 37.65 1.76
CA LEU A 120 -1.51 37.70 0.95
C LEU A 120 -1.55 36.60 -0.11
N ASP A 121 -1.01 36.91 -1.29
CA ASP A 121 -0.92 35.97 -2.40
C ASP A 121 0.17 34.92 -2.12
N ALA A 122 -0.18 33.88 -1.36
CA ALA A 122 0.72 32.82 -0.94
C ALA A 122 0.76 31.70 -2.00
N TYR A 123 1.44 31.92 -3.13
CA TYR A 123 1.64 30.88 -4.14
C TYR A 123 3.04 30.92 -4.76
N LEU A 124 3.52 29.78 -5.25
CA LEU A 124 4.77 29.69 -6.00
C LEU A 124 4.53 30.18 -7.43
N PRO A 125 5.13 31.32 -7.86
CA PRO A 125 4.92 31.86 -9.21
C PRO A 125 5.44 30.90 -10.28
N ALA A 126 4.78 30.89 -11.45
CA ALA A 126 5.19 30.06 -12.58
C ALA A 126 6.57 30.48 -13.15
N GLU A 127 6.99 31.72 -12.91
CA GLU A 127 8.31 32.23 -13.28
C GLU A 127 9.43 31.57 -12.47
N TYR A 128 9.15 31.21 -11.21
CA TYR A 128 10.12 30.58 -10.30
C TYR A 128 10.25 29.08 -10.55
N ILE A 129 9.13 28.40 -10.82
CA ILE A 129 9.11 26.97 -11.17
C ILE A 129 8.24 26.77 -12.42
N ARG A 130 8.90 26.50 -13.55
CA ARG A 130 8.24 26.30 -14.84
C ARG A 130 7.68 24.87 -15.01
N ASN A 131 8.26 23.89 -14.33
CA ASN A 131 7.83 22.48 -14.40
C ASN A 131 6.75 22.20 -13.35
N GLU A 132 5.56 21.81 -13.78
CA GLU A 132 4.41 21.55 -12.90
C GLU A 132 4.63 20.36 -11.95
N GLN A 133 5.30 19.30 -12.39
CA GLN A 133 5.60 18.15 -11.53
C GLN A 133 6.53 18.54 -10.38
N ALA A 134 7.57 19.33 -10.69
CA ALA A 134 8.49 19.87 -9.68
C ALA A 134 7.78 20.81 -8.69
N LYS A 135 6.81 21.59 -9.18
CA LYS A 135 5.99 22.48 -8.35
C LYS A 135 5.18 21.67 -7.33
N ILE A 136 4.53 20.59 -7.76
CA ILE A 136 3.77 19.69 -6.88
C ILE A 136 4.68 19.04 -5.82
N GLU A 137 5.87 18.58 -6.20
CA GLU A 137 6.82 18.01 -5.24
C GLU A 137 7.25 19.01 -4.17
N ILE A 138 7.52 20.26 -4.55
CA ILE A 138 7.92 21.31 -3.61
C ILE A 138 6.78 21.64 -2.65
N TYR A 139 5.54 21.73 -3.14
CA TYR A 139 4.37 21.89 -2.26
C TYR A 139 4.22 20.75 -1.26
N LYS A 140 4.45 19.50 -1.68
CA LYS A 140 4.42 18.34 -0.77
C LYS A 140 5.52 18.42 0.29
N LYS A 141 6.75 18.82 -0.08
CA LYS A 141 7.86 19.00 0.87
C LYS A 141 7.60 20.12 1.88
N LEU A 142 7.05 21.24 1.43
CA LEU A 142 6.66 22.36 2.30
C LEU A 142 5.58 21.97 3.30
N ARG A 143 4.62 21.13 2.92
CA ARG A 143 3.57 20.63 3.84
C ARG A 143 4.09 19.59 4.84
N ALA A 144 5.12 18.83 4.47
CA ALA A 144 5.71 17.80 5.30
C ALA A 144 6.76 18.32 6.30
N THR A 145 7.07 19.62 6.25
CA THR A 145 8.00 20.32 7.16
C THR A 145 7.20 21.07 8.22
#